data_AF-A0A957J716-F1
#
_entry.id   AF-A0A957J716-F1
#
_cell.length_a   1.000
_cell.length_b   1.000
_cell.length_c   1.000
_cell.angle_alpha   90.00
_cell.angle_beta   90.00
_cell.angle_gamma   90.00
#
_symmetry.space_group_name_H-M   'P 1'
#
loop_
_entity.id
_entity.type
_entity.pdbx_description
1 polymer ?
#
loop_
_entity_poly.entity_id
_entity_poly.type
_entity_poly.pdbx_seq_one_letter_code
_entity_poly.pdbx_strand_id
1 'polypeptide(L)'
;MKEYIVTLSMPQSVYEPLQQIAETTNRPLADVVLQTVRCGMPPSLKKVPAAFHHDLLALNKADDTELWRIVQGKDLDDQPHDTLHTQADYPTLRRAYAFSLLKWRGHPVPSPSDIMID
;
A
#
# COMPACT_ATOMS: atom_id res chain seq x y z
N MET A 1 -13.87 -5.23 21.27
CA MET A 1 -13.33 -5.23 19.89
C MET A 1 -14.45 -5.72 18.97
N LYS A 2 -14.70 -5.11 17.81
CA LYS A 2 -15.71 -5.62 16.87
C LYS A 2 -15.04 -6.65 15.98
N GLU A 3 -15.59 -7.86 15.92
CA GLU A 3 -15.15 -8.93 15.02
C GLU A 3 -16.11 -9.02 13.84
N TYR A 4 -15.55 -9.29 12.65
CA TYR A 4 -16.30 -9.43 11.41
C TYR A 4 -15.87 -10.73 10.73
N ILE A 5 -16.84 -11.49 10.22
CA ILE A 5 -16.59 -12.74 9.49
C ILE A 5 -16.69 -12.42 8.00
N VAL A 6 -15.64 -12.75 7.24
CA VAL A 6 -15.58 -12.59 5.79
C VAL A 6 -15.42 -13.99 5.18
N THR A 7 -16.34 -14.38 4.29
CA THR A 7 -16.25 -15.62 3.53
C THR A 7 -15.77 -15.30 2.12
N LEU A 8 -14.72 -15.98 1.66
CA LEU A 8 -14.13 -15.76 0.34
C LEU A 8 -13.75 -17.09 -0.32
N SER A 9 -13.91 -17.17 -1.64
CA SER A 9 -13.48 -18.32 -2.43
C SER A 9 -12.01 -18.15 -2.82
N MET A 10 -11.15 -19.09 -2.38
CA MET A 10 -9.73 -19.07 -2.73
C MET A 10 -9.42 -20.02 -3.89
N PRO A 11 -8.63 -19.61 -4.89
CA PRO A 11 -8.04 -20.53 -5.85
C PRO A 11 -7.17 -21.57 -5.14
N GLN A 12 -7.14 -22.80 -5.66
CA GLN A 12 -6.32 -23.90 -5.12
C GLN A 12 -4.84 -23.50 -5.01
N SER A 13 -4.33 -22.73 -5.98
CA SER A 13 -2.95 -22.20 -6.00
C SER A 13 -2.59 -21.32 -4.81
N VAL A 14 -3.56 -20.70 -4.13
CA VAL A 14 -3.35 -19.88 -2.93
C VAL A 14 -3.60 -20.69 -1.67
N TYR A 15 -4.61 -21.57 -1.69
CA TYR A 15 -5.00 -22.37 -0.53
C TYR A 15 -3.97 -23.43 -0.15
N GLU A 16 -3.43 -24.18 -1.12
CA GLU A 16 -2.49 -25.28 -0.86
C GLU A 16 -1.23 -24.84 -0.11
N PRO A 17 -0.53 -23.74 -0.50
CA PRO A 17 0.63 -23.26 0.27
C PRO A 17 0.27 -22.86 1.70
N LEU A 18 -0.90 -22.24 1.92
CA LEU A 18 -1.35 -21.83 3.26
C LEU A 18 -1.65 -23.05 4.13
N GLN A 19 -2.30 -24.07 3.56
CA GLN A 19 -2.58 -25.34 4.25
C GLN A 19 -1.29 -26.07 4.60
N GLN A 20 -0.35 -26.18 3.67
CA GLN A 20 0.94 -26.84 3.91
C GLN A 20 1.70 -26.18 5.07
N ILE A 21 1.71 -24.85 5.14
CA ILE A 21 2.34 -24.11 6.24
C ILE A 21 1.61 -24.38 7.56
N ALA A 22 0.27 -24.37 7.55
CA ALA A 22 -0.54 -24.64 8.73
C ALA A 22 -0.23 -26.03 9.32
N GLU A 23 -0.20 -27.06 8.48
CA GLU A 23 0.13 -28.44 8.86
C GLU A 23 1.58 -28.56 9.37
N THR A 24 2.54 -28.02 8.62
CA THR A 24 3.97 -28.08 8.96
C THR A 24 4.27 -27.36 10.28
N THR A 25 3.60 -26.24 10.54
CA THR A 25 3.80 -25.43 11.75
C THR A 25 2.86 -25.83 12.89
N ASN A 26 1.98 -26.81 12.67
CA ASN A 26 0.91 -27.20 13.60
C ASN A 26 0.10 -26.00 14.10
N ARG A 27 -0.24 -25.07 13.20
CA ARG A 27 -1.02 -23.86 13.49
C ARG A 27 -2.38 -23.95 12.79
N PRO A 28 -3.45 -23.38 13.37
CA PRO A 28 -4.73 -23.26 12.66
C PRO A 28 -4.56 -22.54 11.33
N LEU A 29 -5.19 -23.05 10.26
CA LEU A 29 -5.16 -22.41 8.95
C LEU A 29 -5.61 -20.94 9.02
N ALA A 30 -6.64 -20.65 9.83
CA ALA A 30 -7.13 -19.30 10.05
C ALA A 30 -6.03 -18.34 10.56
N ASP A 31 -5.13 -18.79 11.43
CA ASP A 31 -4.04 -17.96 11.95
C ASP A 31 -2.98 -17.69 10.89
N VAL A 32 -2.71 -18.66 10.02
CA VAL A 32 -1.80 -18.49 8.89
C VAL A 32 -2.40 -17.50 7.88
N VAL A 33 -3.69 -17.63 7.56
CA VAL A 33 -4.40 -16.70 6.68
C VAL A 33 -4.41 -15.29 7.28
N LEU A 34 -4.77 -15.14 8.55
CA LEU A 34 -4.77 -13.85 9.24
C LEU A 34 -3.37 -13.23 9.28
N GLN A 35 -2.32 -14.02 9.49
CA GLN A 35 -0.95 -13.54 9.43
C GLN A 35 -0.60 -13.02 8.03
N THR A 36 -0.94 -13.77 6.98
CA THR A 36 -0.71 -13.36 5.58
C THR A 36 -1.45 -12.05 5.26
N VAL A 37 -2.72 -11.93 5.67
CA VAL A 37 -3.51 -10.69 5.51
C VAL A 37 -2.87 -9.53 6.28
N ARG A 38 -2.41 -9.76 7.52
CA ARG A 38 -1.73 -8.72 8.34
C ARG A 38 -0.45 -8.22 7.67
N CYS A 39 0.34 -9.12 7.08
CA CYS A 39 1.55 -8.76 6.34
C CYS A 39 1.23 -8.01 5.04
N GLY A 40 0.11 -8.34 4.40
CA GLY A 40 -0.39 -7.71 3.17
C GLY A 40 -1.39 -6.57 3.40
N MET A 41 -1.37 -5.91 4.56
CA MET A 41 -2.29 -4.80 4.82
C MET A 41 -1.99 -3.60 3.92
N PRO A 42 -3.03 -2.88 3.45
CA PRO A 42 -2.84 -1.64 2.71
C PRO A 42 -2.10 -0.59 3.58
N PRO A 43 -1.42 0.38 2.94
CA PRO A 43 -0.70 1.42 3.66
C PRO A 43 -1.61 2.22 4.58
N SER A 44 -1.17 2.37 5.83
CA SER A 44 -1.90 3.04 6.89
C SER A 44 -1.60 4.54 6.93
N LEU A 45 -2.65 5.35 7.10
CA LEU A 45 -2.56 6.81 7.26
C LEU A 45 -2.51 7.26 8.73
N LYS A 46 -2.34 6.35 9.69
CA LYS A 46 -2.35 6.68 11.14
C LYS A 46 -1.34 7.76 11.55
N LYS A 47 -0.20 7.84 10.88
CA LYS A 47 0.86 8.84 11.16
C LYS A 47 0.76 10.09 10.28
N VAL A 48 -0.17 10.10 9.33
CA VAL A 48 -0.36 11.22 8.41
C VAL A 48 -1.33 12.22 9.03
N PRO A 49 -1.09 13.53 8.93
CA PRO A 49 -2.07 14.54 9.34
C PRO A 49 -3.42 14.35 8.65
N ALA A 50 -4.51 14.47 9.40
CA ALA A 50 -5.88 14.23 8.91
C ALA A 50 -6.25 15.08 7.69
N ALA A 51 -5.67 16.29 7.58
CA ALA A 51 -5.86 17.20 6.45
C ALA A 51 -5.51 16.55 5.09
N PHE A 52 -4.56 15.61 5.06
CA PHE A 52 -4.10 14.96 3.83
C PHE A 52 -4.75 13.60 3.56
N HIS A 53 -5.60 13.09 4.47
CA HIS A 53 -6.14 11.74 4.35
C HIS A 53 -7.01 11.57 3.11
N HIS A 54 -7.87 12.55 2.85
CA HIS A 54 -8.77 12.52 1.70
C HIS A 54 -7.98 12.39 0.38
N ASP A 55 -6.97 13.24 0.21
CA ASP A 55 -6.21 13.30 -1.04
C ASP A 55 -5.31 12.08 -1.24
N LEU A 56 -4.72 11.55 -0.16
CA LEU A 56 -3.93 10.33 -0.25
C LEU A 56 -4.83 9.12 -0.50
N LEU A 57 -5.99 9.02 0.16
CA LEU A 57 -6.92 7.92 -0.09
C LEU A 57 -7.41 7.90 -1.53
N ALA A 58 -7.55 9.06 -2.19
CA ALA A 58 -7.91 9.15 -3.60
C ALA A 58 -6.92 8.38 -4.51
N LEU A 59 -5.64 8.27 -4.12
CA LEU A 59 -4.63 7.51 -4.87
C LEU A 59 -4.91 6.01 -4.94
N ASN A 60 -5.76 5.45 -4.06
CA ASN A 60 -6.16 4.04 -4.17
C ASN A 60 -6.94 3.75 -5.46
N LYS A 61 -7.54 4.78 -6.08
CA LYS A 61 -8.27 4.67 -7.35
C LYS A 61 -7.36 4.75 -8.58
N ALA A 62 -6.16 5.32 -8.43
CA ALA A 62 -5.20 5.44 -9.51
C ALA A 62 -4.71 4.05 -9.96
N ASP A 63 -4.48 3.90 -11.26
CA ASP A 63 -3.84 2.68 -11.78
C ASP A 63 -2.33 2.69 -11.50
N ASP A 64 -1.66 1.58 -11.80
CA ASP A 64 -0.24 1.44 -11.49
C ASP A 64 0.63 2.40 -12.32
N THR A 65 0.22 2.73 -13.54
CA THR A 65 0.94 3.68 -14.40
C THR A 65 0.90 5.09 -13.82
N GLU A 66 -0.27 5.55 -13.38
CA GLU A 66 -0.47 6.83 -12.71
C GLU A 66 0.32 6.89 -11.39
N LEU A 67 0.26 5.83 -10.58
CA LEU A 67 1.05 5.76 -9.35
C LEU A 67 2.56 5.86 -9.61
N TRP A 68 3.07 5.20 -10.66
CA TRP A 68 4.47 5.30 -11.05
C TRP A 68 4.87 6.72 -11.48
N ARG A 69 4.01 7.44 -12.20
CA ARG A 69 4.27 8.85 -12.55
C ARG A 69 4.36 9.75 -11.33
N ILE A 70 3.46 9.56 -10.36
CA ILE A 70 3.47 10.27 -9.08
C ILE A 70 4.79 9.99 -8.34
N VAL A 71 5.20 8.71 -8.25
CA VAL A 71 6.47 8.33 -7.59
C VAL A 71 7.68 8.97 -8.26
N GLN A 72 7.70 9.05 -9.59
CA GLN A 72 8.77 9.69 -10.37
C GLN A 72 8.73 11.22 -10.32
N GLY A 73 7.70 11.83 -9.74
CA GLY A 73 7.55 13.27 -9.65
C GLY A 73 7.15 13.96 -10.97
N LYS A 74 6.82 13.19 -12.02
CA LYS A 74 6.46 13.73 -13.34
C LYS A 74 5.15 14.51 -13.37
N ASP A 75 4.37 14.46 -12.28
CA ASP A 75 3.08 15.17 -12.12
C ASP A 75 3.11 16.18 -10.95
N LEU A 76 4.27 16.44 -10.33
CA LEU A 76 4.36 17.23 -9.09
C LEU A 76 4.71 18.70 -9.29
N ASP A 77 5.13 19.11 -10.48
CA ASP A 77 5.55 20.51 -10.70
C ASP A 77 4.38 21.44 -11.11
N ASP A 78 3.21 20.93 -11.50
CA ASP A 78 2.14 21.76 -12.10
C ASP A 78 0.82 21.81 -11.31
N GLN A 79 0.66 21.08 -10.19
CA GLN A 79 -0.55 21.18 -9.38
C GLN A 79 -0.39 22.31 -8.35
N PRO A 80 -1.21 23.39 -8.39
CA PRO A 80 -1.14 24.45 -7.40
C PRO A 80 -1.55 23.87 -6.04
N HIS A 81 -0.56 23.74 -5.17
CA HIS A 81 -0.73 23.31 -3.80
C HIS A 81 -0.92 24.54 -2.91
N ASP A 82 -1.93 24.51 -2.03
CA ASP A 82 -2.07 25.55 -1.01
C ASP A 82 -0.86 25.54 -0.07
N THR A 83 -0.61 26.67 0.57
CA THR A 83 0.47 26.96 1.53
C THR A 83 0.70 25.83 2.55
N LEU A 84 -0.37 25.18 3.03
CA LEU A 84 -0.29 24.04 3.95
C LEU A 84 0.45 22.83 3.36
N HIS A 85 0.25 22.54 2.07
CA HIS A 85 0.88 21.41 1.38
C HIS A 85 2.37 21.68 1.11
N THR A 86 2.73 22.93 0.80
CA THR A 86 4.13 23.34 0.63
C THR A 86 4.91 23.26 1.94
N GLN A 87 4.33 23.73 3.05
CA GLN A 87 5.00 23.71 4.37
C GLN A 87 5.16 22.30 4.96
N ALA A 88 4.32 21.34 4.55
CA ALA A 88 4.28 20.00 5.12
C ALA A 88 5.01 18.93 4.27
N ASP A 89 5.79 19.34 3.26
CA ASP A 89 6.41 18.44 2.27
C ASP A 89 5.40 17.44 1.68
N TYR A 90 4.18 17.91 1.40
CA TYR A 90 3.10 17.07 0.87
C TYR A 90 3.48 16.31 -0.41
N PRO A 91 4.25 16.86 -1.37
CA PRO A 91 4.72 16.09 -2.52
C PRO A 91 5.50 14.83 -2.11
N THR A 92 6.38 14.93 -1.11
CA THR A 92 7.13 13.79 -0.56
C THR A 92 6.20 12.76 0.06
N LEU A 93 5.21 13.21 0.84
CA LEU A 93 4.20 12.34 1.45
C LEU A 93 3.34 11.62 0.40
N ARG A 94 2.92 12.34 -0.65
CA ARG A 94 2.14 11.80 -1.76
C ARG A 94 2.92 10.72 -2.51
N ARG A 95 4.19 10.97 -2.82
CA ARG A 95 5.10 9.98 -3.44
C ARG A 95 5.27 8.74 -2.57
N ALA A 96 5.54 8.92 -1.28
CA ALA A 96 5.73 7.81 -0.34
C ALA A 96 4.47 6.93 -0.22
N TYR A 97 3.29 7.55 -0.21
CA TYR A 97 2.03 6.81 -0.18
C TYR A 97 1.76 6.06 -1.49
N ALA A 98 1.92 6.73 -2.65
CA ALA A 98 1.79 6.10 -3.97
C ALA A 98 2.73 4.91 -4.12
N PHE A 99 3.96 5.06 -3.64
CA PHE A 99 4.94 3.98 -3.63
C PHE A 99 4.50 2.80 -2.75
N SER A 100 3.97 3.09 -1.57
CA SER A 100 3.46 2.05 -0.67
C SER A 100 2.26 1.29 -1.27
N LEU A 101 1.42 1.94 -2.09
CA LEU A 101 0.33 1.29 -2.82
C LEU A 101 0.87 0.35 -3.91
N LEU A 102 1.87 0.77 -4.68
CA LEU A 102 2.51 -0.09 -5.69
C LEU A 102 3.09 -1.35 -5.05
N LYS A 103 3.82 -1.20 -3.94
CA LYS A 103 4.33 -2.35 -3.17
C LYS A 103 3.21 -3.28 -2.71
N TRP A 104 2.11 -2.72 -2.21
CA TRP A 104 0.94 -3.50 -1.76
C TRP A 104 0.27 -4.25 -2.92
N ARG A 105 0.30 -3.69 -4.13
CA ARG A 105 -0.20 -4.33 -5.37
C ARG A 105 0.76 -5.36 -5.97
N GLY A 106 1.90 -5.63 -5.33
CA GLY A 106 2.87 -6.64 -5.75
C GLY A 106 3.96 -6.12 -6.69
N HIS A 107 4.08 -4.80 -6.89
CA HIS A 107 5.20 -4.23 -7.62
C HIS A 107 6.49 -4.30 -6.79
N PRO A 108 7.65 -4.48 -7.46
CA PRO A 108 8.93 -4.52 -6.77
C PRO A 108 9.21 -3.17 -6.09
N VAL A 109 9.95 -3.21 -4.99
CA VAL A 109 10.52 -2.00 -4.38
C VAL A 109 11.67 -1.53 -5.29
N PRO A 110 11.54 -0.38 -5.99
CA PRO A 110 12.64 0.22 -6.72
C PRO A 110 13.78 0.50 -5.74
N SER A 111 14.99 0.21 -6.17
CA SER A 111 16.17 0.51 -5.36
C SER A 111 16.26 2.04 -5.17
N PRO A 112 16.94 2.54 -4.12
CA PRO A 112 17.16 3.98 -3.96
C PRO A 112 17.79 4.62 -5.21
N SER A 113 18.61 3.88 -5.94
CA SER A 113 19.19 4.25 -7.25
C SER A 113 18.16 4.41 -8.37
N ASP A 114 17.01 3.75 -8.29
CA ASP A 114 15.89 3.91 -9.23
C ASP A 114 14.97 5.09 -8.84
N ILE A 115 15.07 5.59 -7.61
CA ILE A 115 14.24 6.68 -7.06
C ILE A 115 14.98 8.03 -7.11
N MET A 116 16.31 8.03 -7.06
CA MET A 116 17.12 9.22 -7.28
C MET A 116 17.15 9.55 -8.78
N ILE A 117 16.44 10.62 -9.15
CA ILE A 117 16.70 11.34 -10.40
C ILE A 117 17.69 12.46 -10.01
N ASP A 118 18.78 12.59 -10.78
CA ASP A 118 19.81 13.65 -10.69
C ASP A 118 19.22 15.06 -10.48
#